data_AF-A0A183ED15-F1
#
_entry.id   AF-A0A183ED15-F1
#
_cell.length_a   1.000
_cell.length_b   1.000
_cell.length_c   1.000
_cell.angle_alpha   90.00
_cell.angle_beta   90.00
_cell.angle_gamma   90.00
#
_symmetry.space_group_name_H-M   'P 1'
#
loop_
_entity.id
_entity.type
_entity.pdbx_description
1 polymer ?
#
loop_
_entity_poly.entity_id
_entity_poly.type
_entity_poly.pdbx_seq_one_letter_code
_entity_poly.pdbx_strand_id
1 'polypeptide(L)'
;MVRDLILAFPQTNYCALGLSIFAIIFLSVGRDYVNPWVKKRSPVPLPLELILVIIATIFSVIVDLKKNYDVKIVDYIPQGMPMPSLPHFDLIPYLLNDAFAIAIVSYMFDLYAVGLMHTLASFFPVYPTGASLSRSAVCEQSGANTQLYTLFSSALLLTVIVFVGPLLEPLPMVGSATSLVLIYDWCLCNFTKARWRLDRMS
;
A
#
# COMPACT_ATOMS: atom_id res chain seq x y z
N MET A 1 -6.42 -19.92 -11.58
CA MET A 1 -5.91 -19.18 -10.41
C MET A 1 -5.65 -20.07 -9.19
N VAL A 2 -6.66 -20.67 -8.54
CA VAL A 2 -6.41 -21.54 -7.35
C VAL A 2 -5.59 -22.79 -7.72
N ARG A 3 -5.85 -23.38 -8.90
CA ARG A 3 -5.07 -24.51 -9.43
C ARG A 3 -3.60 -24.14 -9.66
N ASP A 4 -3.34 -22.96 -10.21
CA ASP A 4 -1.97 -22.47 -10.48
C ASP A 4 -1.22 -22.20 -9.17
N LEU A 5 -1.93 -21.73 -8.14
CA LEU A 5 -1.38 -21.57 -6.79
C LEU A 5 -1.01 -22.93 -6.17
N ILE A 6 -1.89 -23.93 -6.31
CA ILE A 6 -1.65 -25.26 -5.74
C ILE A 6 -0.43 -25.92 -6.39
N LEU A 7 -0.27 -25.74 -7.71
CA LEU A 7 0.87 -26.24 -8.46
C LEU A 7 2.18 -25.48 -8.17
N ALA A 8 2.09 -24.23 -7.69
CA ALA A 8 3.23 -23.40 -7.34
C ALA A 8 3.78 -23.66 -5.92
N PHE A 9 3.03 -24.32 -5.02
CA PHE A 9 3.50 -24.62 -3.65
C PHE A 9 4.88 -25.30 -3.58
N PRO A 10 5.21 -26.32 -4.41
CA PRO A 10 6.50 -27.00 -4.33
C PRO A 10 7.69 -26.12 -4.74
N GLN A 11 7.44 -25.03 -5.48
CA GLN A 11 8.46 -24.08 -5.93
C GLN A 11 8.63 -22.90 -4.97
N THR A 12 8.02 -22.96 -3.79
CA THR A 12 8.03 -21.84 -2.85
C THR A 12 9.38 -21.72 -2.15
N ASN A 13 9.95 -20.54 -2.17
CA ASN A 13 11.19 -20.20 -1.50
C ASN A 13 10.99 -20.09 0.02
N TYR A 14 11.68 -20.94 0.80
CA TYR A 14 11.56 -20.97 2.26
C TYR A 14 11.99 -19.67 2.95
N CYS A 15 12.99 -18.96 2.42
CA CYS A 15 13.44 -17.69 2.98
C CYS A 15 12.41 -16.58 2.76
N ALA A 16 11.76 -16.57 1.59
CA ALA A 16 10.64 -15.69 1.31
C ALA A 16 9.47 -15.93 2.27
N LEU A 17 9.15 -17.21 2.54
CA LEU A 17 8.14 -17.57 3.54
C LEU A 17 8.51 -17.09 4.94
N GLY A 18 9.74 -17.35 5.39
CA GLY A 18 10.23 -16.88 6.69
C GLY A 18 10.12 -15.37 6.87
N LEU A 19 10.50 -14.60 5.83
CA LEU A 19 10.37 -13.15 5.81
C LEU A 19 8.91 -12.68 5.89
N SER A 20 7.99 -13.36 5.19
CA SER A 20 6.56 -13.03 5.28
C SER A 20 6.00 -13.29 6.68
N ILE A 21 6.32 -14.45 7.29
CA ILE A 21 5.87 -14.80 8.64
C ILE A 21 6.42 -13.79 9.65
N PHE A 22 7.71 -13.42 9.53
CA PHE A 22 8.30 -12.39 10.37
C PHE A 22 7.60 -11.04 10.19
N ALA A 23 7.35 -10.61 8.96
CA ALA A 23 6.65 -9.36 8.66
C ALA A 23 5.22 -9.35 9.22
N ILE A 24 4.49 -10.46 9.13
CA ILE A 24 3.14 -10.63 9.70
C ILE A 24 3.20 -10.46 11.22
N ILE A 25 4.09 -11.20 11.89
CA ILE A 25 4.23 -11.17 13.34
C ILE A 25 4.64 -9.77 13.78
N PHE A 26 5.64 -9.17 13.13
CA PHE A 26 6.14 -7.84 13.46
C PHE A 26 5.05 -6.77 13.34
N LEU A 27 4.28 -6.77 12.24
CA LEU A 27 3.21 -5.79 12.03
C LEU A 27 2.01 -6.03 12.95
N SER A 28 1.65 -7.29 13.19
CA SER A 28 0.57 -7.66 14.12
C SER A 28 0.90 -7.23 15.55
N VAL A 29 2.09 -7.61 16.05
CA VAL A 29 2.57 -7.21 17.38
C VAL A 29 2.77 -5.70 17.48
N GLY A 30 3.32 -5.08 16.44
CA GLY A 30 3.47 -3.63 16.36
C GLY A 30 2.13 -2.90 16.50
N ARG A 31 1.08 -3.42 15.85
CA ARG A 31 -0.25 -2.82 15.89
C ARG A 31 -0.96 -3.05 17.22
N ASP A 32 -0.88 -4.25 17.78
CA ASP A 32 -1.65 -4.63 18.96
C ASP A 32 -0.98 -4.26 20.28
N TYR A 33 0.36 -4.26 20.34
CA TYR A 33 1.11 -3.96 21.56
C TYR A 33 1.81 -2.61 21.50
N VAL A 34 2.54 -2.32 20.42
CA VAL A 34 3.38 -1.10 20.34
C VAL A 34 2.52 0.14 20.12
N ASN A 35 1.52 0.07 19.24
CA ASN A 35 0.65 1.21 18.95
C ASN A 35 -0.11 1.74 20.18
N PRO A 36 -0.82 0.92 21.00
CA PRO A 36 -1.50 1.44 22.20
C PRO A 36 -0.51 1.93 23.26
N TRP A 37 0.69 1.34 23.34
CA TRP A 37 1.73 1.82 24.23
C TRP A 37 2.25 3.20 23.81
N VAL A 38 2.51 3.42 22.52
CA VAL A 38 2.95 4.72 22.01
C VAL A 38 1.84 5.76 22.04
N LYS A 39 0.57 5.37 21.85
CA LYS A 39 -0.57 6.27 22.05
C LYS A 39 -0.65 6.87 23.45
N LYS A 40 -0.09 6.22 24.47
CA LYS A 40 0.02 6.81 25.82
C LYS A 40 1.03 7.96 25.90
N ARG A 41 1.99 8.01 24.98
CA ARG A 41 3.11 8.98 24.99
C ARG A 41 3.07 9.98 23.84
N SER A 42 2.41 9.67 22.74
CA SER A 42 2.25 10.55 21.58
C SER A 42 0.88 10.35 20.93
N PRO A 43 0.16 11.42 20.53
CA PRO A 43 -1.13 11.32 19.84
C PRO A 43 -1.02 10.81 18.40
N VAL A 44 0.18 10.77 17.83
CA VAL A 44 0.41 10.37 16.43
C VAL A 44 0.59 8.86 16.32
N PRO A 45 -0.18 8.15 15.47
CA PRO A 45 0.00 6.72 15.26
C PRO A 45 1.35 6.42 14.60
N LEU A 46 2.00 5.35 15.04
CA LEU A 46 3.31 4.97 14.54
C LEU A 46 3.26 4.45 13.09
N PRO A 47 4.15 4.89 12.19
CA PRO A 47 4.28 4.34 10.85
C PRO A 47 5.06 3.01 10.90
N LEU A 48 4.43 1.95 11.42
CA LEU A 48 5.03 0.62 11.56
C LEU A 48 5.48 0.01 10.24
N GLU A 49 4.77 0.32 9.14
CA GLU A 49 5.13 -0.12 7.79
C GLU A 49 6.49 0.44 7.35
N LEU A 50 6.76 1.71 7.67
CA LEU A 50 8.05 2.33 7.33
C LEU A 50 9.20 1.67 8.11
N ILE A 51 8.98 1.35 9.39
CA ILE A 51 9.97 0.65 10.22
C ILE A 51 10.26 -0.74 9.64
N LEU A 52 9.21 -1.48 9.25
CA LEU A 52 9.36 -2.79 8.61
C LEU A 52 10.17 -2.66 7.31
N VAL A 53 9.87 -1.67 6.46
CA VAL A 53 10.60 -1.44 5.19
C VAL A 53 12.08 -1.17 5.47
N ILE A 54 12.40 -0.32 6.45
CA ILE A 54 13.80 -0.03 6.82
C ILE A 54 14.52 -1.30 7.28
N ILE A 55 13.92 -2.07 8.21
CA ILE A 55 14.49 -3.32 8.71
C ILE A 55 14.68 -4.34 7.58
N ALA A 56 13.67 -4.51 6.73
CA ALA A 56 13.71 -5.44 5.60
C ALA A 56 14.78 -5.05 4.56
N THR A 57 14.96 -3.75 4.32
CA THR A 57 16.01 -3.22 3.43
C THR A 57 17.40 -3.52 3.99
N ILE A 58 17.63 -3.21 5.28
CA ILE A 58 18.91 -3.49 5.95
C ILE A 58 19.21 -4.99 5.94
N PHE A 59 18.23 -5.82 6.30
CA PHE A 59 18.37 -7.26 6.31
C PHE A 59 18.68 -7.81 4.92
N SER A 60 18.01 -7.29 3.88
CA SER A 60 18.24 -7.70 2.49
C SER A 60 19.65 -7.40 2.01
N VAL A 61 20.21 -6.25 2.38
CA VAL A 61 21.59 -5.87 2.06
C VAL A 61 22.61 -6.74 2.78
N ILE A 62 22.39 -7.06 4.07
CA ILE A 62 23.31 -7.87 4.87
C ILE A 62 23.34 -9.33 4.37
N VAL A 63 22.17 -9.88 4.05
CA VAL A 63 22.01 -11.30 3.70
C VAL A 63 22.15 -11.55 2.20
N ASP A 64 22.09 -10.50 1.38
CA ASP A 64 22.10 -10.54 -0.09
C ASP A 64 21.06 -11.54 -0.63
N LEU A 65 19.79 -11.25 -0.32
CA LEU A 65 18.66 -12.16 -0.55
C LEU A 65 18.46 -12.56 -2.02
N LYS A 66 18.85 -11.70 -2.95
CA LYS A 66 18.76 -11.97 -4.40
C LYS A 66 19.77 -13.03 -4.82
N LYS A 67 21.02 -12.89 -4.39
CA LYS A 67 22.11 -13.78 -4.82
C LYS A 67 22.10 -15.14 -4.11
N ASN A 68 21.83 -15.13 -2.80
CA ASN A 68 21.98 -16.32 -1.97
C ASN A 68 20.71 -17.19 -1.92
N TYR A 69 19.55 -16.58 -2.10
CA TYR A 69 18.26 -17.25 -1.88
C TYR A 69 17.29 -17.10 -3.05
N ASP A 70 17.62 -16.40 -4.14
CA ASP A 70 16.72 -16.16 -5.29
C ASP A 70 15.35 -15.58 -4.86
N VAL A 71 15.37 -14.68 -3.88
CA VAL A 71 14.16 -13.97 -3.44
C VAL A 71 13.90 -12.79 -4.38
N LYS A 72 12.65 -12.67 -4.84
CA LYS A 72 12.23 -11.56 -5.70
C LYS A 72 12.26 -10.23 -4.93
N ILE A 73 13.13 -9.32 -5.37
CA ILE A 73 13.25 -7.94 -4.86
C ILE A 73 12.63 -6.94 -5.85
N VAL A 74 12.43 -5.69 -5.41
CA VAL A 74 11.87 -4.60 -6.23
C VAL A 74 12.74 -4.30 -7.46
N ASP A 75 14.06 -4.45 -7.33
CA ASP A 75 15.03 -4.20 -8.40
C ASP A 75 15.06 -2.73 -8.84
N TYR A 76 15.60 -2.44 -10.02
CA TYR A 76 15.78 -1.09 -10.54
C TYR A 76 14.49 -0.26 -10.58
N ILE A 77 14.51 0.91 -9.93
CA ILE A 77 13.42 1.88 -9.94
C ILE A 77 13.83 3.05 -10.85
N PRO A 78 13.08 3.34 -11.94
CA PRO A 78 13.41 4.45 -12.81
C PRO A 78 13.34 5.77 -12.03
N GLN A 79 14.47 6.49 -12.00
CA GLN A 79 14.53 7.78 -11.33
C GLN A 79 13.96 8.89 -12.22
N GLY A 80 13.17 9.76 -11.62
CA GLY A 80 12.58 10.92 -12.28
C GLY A 80 11.07 10.83 -12.45
N MET A 81 10.47 11.94 -12.87
CA MET A 81 9.05 11.94 -13.22
C MET A 81 8.85 11.24 -14.57
N PRO A 82 7.84 10.36 -14.70
CA PRO A 82 7.49 9.80 -15.98
C PRO A 82 7.03 10.91 -16.93
N MET A 83 7.48 10.83 -18.19
CA MET A 83 7.02 11.76 -19.22
C MET A 83 5.53 11.54 -19.49
N PRO A 84 4.75 12.61 -19.73
CA PRO A 84 3.36 12.46 -20.08
C PRO A 84 3.23 11.71 -21.40
N SER A 85 2.50 10.60 -21.40
CA SER A 85 2.19 9.78 -22.57
C SER A 85 0.69 9.81 -22.84
N LEU A 86 0.31 9.76 -24.12
CA LEU A 86 -1.10 9.70 -24.50
C LEU A 86 -1.66 8.31 -24.18
N PRO A 87 -2.87 8.21 -23.61
CA PRO A 87 -3.52 6.92 -23.41
C PRO A 87 -3.83 6.28 -24.76
N HIS A 88 -3.61 4.97 -24.85
CA HIS A 88 -3.90 4.20 -26.07
C HIS A 88 -5.41 3.95 -26.16
N PHE A 89 -6.07 4.65 -27.10
CA PHE A 89 -7.52 4.55 -27.28
C PHE A 89 -7.97 3.15 -27.75
N ASP A 90 -7.07 2.35 -28.30
CA ASP A 90 -7.35 0.99 -28.78
C ASP A 90 -7.73 0.01 -27.65
N LEU A 91 -7.30 0.28 -26.41
CA LEU A 91 -7.57 -0.55 -25.24
C LEU A 91 -8.92 -0.24 -24.57
N ILE A 92 -9.53 0.89 -24.89
CA ILE A 92 -10.81 1.35 -24.30
C ILE A 92 -11.92 0.29 -24.38
N PRO A 93 -12.21 -0.33 -25.54
CA PRO A 93 -13.29 -1.33 -25.61
C PRO A 93 -13.01 -2.57 -24.75
N TYR A 94 -11.74 -2.92 -24.54
CA TYR A 94 -11.37 -4.07 -23.70
C TYR A 94 -11.44 -3.75 -22.20
N LEU A 95 -11.16 -2.50 -21.82
CA LEU A 95 -11.14 -2.05 -20.43
C LEU A 95 -12.46 -1.41 -19.97
N LEU A 96 -13.44 -1.27 -20.88
CA LEU A 96 -14.70 -0.56 -20.62
C LEU A 96 -15.44 -1.11 -19.39
N ASN A 97 -15.54 -2.44 -19.29
CA ASN A 97 -16.22 -3.10 -18.19
C ASN A 97 -15.53 -2.87 -16.84
N ASP A 98 -14.19 -2.95 -16.81
CA ASP A 98 -13.41 -2.70 -15.61
C ASP A 98 -13.48 -1.21 -15.20
N ALA A 99 -13.44 -0.31 -16.18
CA ALA A 99 -13.57 1.12 -15.98
C ALA A 99 -14.92 1.52 -15.38
N PHE A 100 -16.02 0.90 -15.81
CA PHE A 100 -17.35 1.12 -15.22
C PHE A 100 -17.38 0.74 -13.73
N ALA A 101 -16.78 -0.39 -13.36
CA ALA A 101 -16.71 -0.82 -11.97
C ALA A 101 -15.92 0.19 -11.11
N ILE A 102 -14.77 0.66 -11.60
CA ILE A 102 -13.95 1.67 -10.92
C ILE A 102 -14.72 3.00 -10.78
N ALA A 103 -15.41 3.43 -11.84
CA ALA A 103 -16.18 4.67 -11.84
C ALA A 103 -17.31 4.66 -10.80
N ILE A 104 -18.04 3.55 -10.64
CA ILE A 104 -19.10 3.41 -9.63
C ILE A 104 -18.53 3.51 -8.22
N VAL A 105 -17.39 2.88 -7.95
CA VAL A 105 -16.73 2.96 -6.64
C VAL A 105 -16.24 4.38 -6.36
N SER A 106 -15.67 5.05 -7.36
CA SER A 106 -15.18 6.43 -7.23
C SER A 106 -16.30 7.47 -7.08
N TYR A 107 -17.47 7.23 -7.68
CA TYR A 107 -18.66 8.09 -7.54
C TYR A 107 -19.07 8.29 -6.08
N MET A 108 -18.82 7.31 -5.21
CA MET A 108 -19.16 7.41 -3.78
C MET A 108 -18.41 8.52 -3.02
N PHE A 109 -17.30 9.04 -3.57
CA PHE A 109 -16.53 10.12 -2.95
C PHE A 109 -16.91 11.49 -3.49
N ASP A 110 -16.62 11.74 -4.77
CA ASP A 110 -16.99 12.96 -5.51
C ASP A 110 -16.75 12.72 -7.01
N LEU A 111 -17.83 12.69 -7.80
CA LEU A 111 -17.73 12.45 -9.24
C LEU A 111 -16.89 13.49 -9.97
N TYR A 112 -17.07 14.76 -9.62
CA TYR A 112 -16.44 15.86 -10.36
C TYR A 112 -14.94 15.93 -10.02
N ALA A 113 -14.61 15.88 -8.74
CA ALA A 113 -13.22 15.97 -8.31
C ALA A 113 -12.41 14.75 -8.75
N VAL A 114 -12.93 13.53 -8.53
CA VAL A 114 -12.21 12.29 -8.88
C VAL A 114 -12.17 12.08 -10.40
N GLY A 115 -13.24 12.44 -11.12
CA GLY A 115 -13.27 12.38 -12.58
C GLY A 115 -12.23 13.29 -13.24
N LEU A 116 -12.11 14.54 -12.76
CA LEU A 116 -11.04 15.44 -13.22
C LEU A 116 -9.65 14.93 -12.87
N MET A 117 -9.47 14.36 -11.67
CA MET A 117 -8.17 13.81 -11.28
C MET A 117 -7.76 12.61 -12.13
N HIS A 118 -8.67 11.68 -12.42
CA HIS A 118 -8.36 10.49 -13.23
C HIS A 118 -8.12 10.84 -14.71
N THR A 119 -8.86 11.80 -15.27
CA THR A 119 -8.62 12.28 -16.64
C THR A 119 -7.26 12.95 -16.77
N LEU A 120 -6.85 13.76 -15.79
CA LEU A 120 -5.51 14.34 -15.73
C LEU A 120 -4.43 13.28 -15.48
N ALA A 121 -4.70 12.28 -14.63
CA ALA A 121 -3.76 11.21 -14.33
C ALA A 121 -3.54 10.27 -15.51
N SER A 122 -4.49 10.17 -16.46
CA SER A 122 -4.38 9.32 -17.64
C SER A 122 -3.23 9.68 -18.58
N PHE A 123 -2.69 10.89 -18.48
CA PHE A 123 -1.47 11.29 -19.21
C PHE A 123 -0.20 10.74 -18.57
N PHE A 124 -0.27 10.23 -17.34
CA PHE A 124 0.86 9.64 -16.65
C PHE A 124 0.60 8.14 -16.45
N PRO A 125 1.65 7.30 -16.32
CA PRO A 125 1.49 5.87 -16.05
C PRO A 125 1.06 5.63 -14.59
N VAL A 126 -0.14 6.08 -14.23
CA VAL A 126 -0.71 6.03 -12.88
C VAL A 126 -1.92 5.11 -12.87
N TYR A 127 -1.97 4.19 -11.91
CA TYR A 127 -3.14 3.34 -11.69
C TYR A 127 -4.30 4.14 -11.11
N PRO A 128 -5.57 3.81 -11.43
CA PRO A 128 -6.72 4.48 -10.85
C PRO A 128 -6.71 4.35 -9.32
N THR A 129 -6.64 5.49 -8.63
CA THR A 129 -6.57 5.54 -7.17
C THR A 129 -7.91 5.88 -6.55
N GLY A 130 -8.26 5.20 -5.45
CA GLY A 130 -9.40 5.56 -4.59
C GLY A 130 -8.98 6.32 -3.33
N ALA A 131 -9.95 6.66 -2.48
CA ALA A 131 -9.65 7.27 -1.19
C ALA A 131 -9.00 6.25 -0.23
N SER A 132 -7.93 6.66 0.46
CA SER A 132 -7.21 5.81 1.40
C SER A 132 -7.75 6.00 2.82
N LEU A 133 -8.55 5.03 3.28
CA LEU A 133 -9.12 5.02 4.65
C LEU A 133 -8.05 5.08 5.73
N SER A 134 -6.93 4.37 5.55
CA SER A 134 -5.82 4.35 6.50
C SER A 134 -5.19 5.73 6.69
N ARG A 135 -4.98 6.47 5.59
CA ARG A 135 -4.41 7.83 5.62
C ARG A 135 -5.37 8.82 6.29
N SER A 136 -6.65 8.82 5.89
CA SER A 136 -7.65 9.73 6.48
C SER A 136 -7.84 9.52 7.98
N ALA A 137 -7.86 8.26 8.44
CA ALA A 137 -7.98 7.94 9.86
C ALA A 137 -6.78 8.42 10.71
N VAL A 138 -5.57 8.41 10.12
CA VAL A 138 -4.37 8.95 10.77
C VAL A 138 -4.41 10.48 10.83
N CYS A 139 -4.88 11.13 9.77
CA CYS A 139 -5.01 12.59 9.71
C CYS A 139 -6.06 13.11 10.70
N GLU A 140 -7.19 12.42 10.83
CA GLU A 140 -8.22 12.72 11.83
C GLU A 140 -7.68 12.55 13.25
N GLN A 141 -6.98 11.45 13.53
CA GLN A 141 -6.31 11.23 14.82
C GLN A 141 -5.24 12.29 15.14
N SER A 142 -4.62 12.87 14.11
CA SER A 142 -3.60 13.91 14.24
C SER A 142 -4.21 15.32 14.37
N GLY A 143 -5.54 15.47 14.34
CA GLY A 143 -6.23 16.76 14.46
C GLY A 143 -6.12 17.65 13.23
N ALA A 144 -5.87 17.08 12.04
CA ALA A 144 -5.71 17.84 10.80
C ALA A 144 -7.06 18.39 10.31
N ASN A 145 -7.22 19.72 10.34
CA ASN A 145 -8.48 20.39 9.99
C ASN A 145 -8.49 21.05 8.60
N THR A 146 -7.35 21.11 7.90
CA THR A 146 -7.22 21.78 6.59
C THR A 146 -6.67 20.85 5.53
N GLN A 147 -7.08 20.99 4.27
CA GLN A 147 -6.54 20.17 3.17
C GLN A 147 -5.05 20.47 2.86
N LEU A 148 -4.45 21.49 3.47
CA LEU A 148 -3.05 21.85 3.25
C LEU A 148 -2.08 20.70 3.61
N TYR A 149 -2.46 19.81 4.54
CA TYR A 149 -1.62 18.67 4.90
C TYR A 149 -1.41 17.70 3.73
N THR A 150 -2.40 17.52 2.84
CA THR A 150 -2.26 16.60 1.70
C THR A 150 -1.29 17.15 0.67
N LEU A 151 -1.29 18.47 0.47
CA LEU A 151 -0.36 19.15 -0.43
C LEU A 151 1.07 19.11 0.09
N PHE A 152 1.27 19.33 1.39
CA PHE A 152 2.61 19.17 2.00
C PHE A 152 3.06 17.71 1.95
N SER A 153 2.15 16.76 2.23
CA SER A 153 2.45 15.33 2.20
C SER A 153 2.81 14.85 0.80
N SER A 154 2.13 15.30 -0.26
CA SER A 154 2.44 14.91 -1.63
C SER A 154 3.79 15.48 -2.10
N ALA A 155 4.10 16.73 -1.73
CA ALA A 155 5.40 17.34 -2.01
C ALA A 155 6.56 16.62 -1.30
N LEU A 156 6.35 16.27 -0.01
CA LEU A 156 7.32 15.49 0.76
C LEU A 156 7.50 14.10 0.16
N LEU A 157 6.41 13.41 -0.20
CA LEU A 157 6.47 12.10 -0.83
C LEU A 157 7.22 12.13 -2.16
N LEU A 158 6.95 13.11 -3.01
CA LEU A 158 7.67 13.29 -4.28
C LEU A 158 9.17 13.45 -4.02
N THR A 159 9.54 14.30 -3.06
CA THR A 159 10.93 14.50 -2.65
C THR A 159 11.56 13.18 -2.16
N VAL A 160 10.88 12.47 -1.27
CA VAL A 160 11.36 11.19 -0.73
C VAL A 160 11.54 10.16 -1.85
N ILE A 161 10.62 10.04 -2.80
CA ILE A 161 10.72 9.08 -3.90
C ILE A 161 11.95 9.37 -4.77
N VAL A 162 12.20 10.64 -5.10
CA VAL A 162 13.35 11.03 -5.92
C VAL A 162 14.69 10.76 -5.22
N PHE A 163 14.78 11.02 -3.92
CA PHE A 163 16.03 10.85 -3.15
C PHE A 163 16.25 9.43 -2.63
N VAL A 164 15.19 8.75 -2.19
CA VAL A 164 15.25 7.44 -1.51
C VAL A 164 15.01 6.27 -2.47
N GLY A 165 14.64 6.52 -3.73
CA GLY A 165 14.41 5.49 -4.75
C GLY A 165 15.50 4.40 -4.80
N PRO A 166 16.79 4.73 -4.93
CA PRO A 166 17.87 3.74 -4.97
C PRO A 166 18.00 2.92 -3.69
N LEU A 167 17.61 3.48 -2.54
CA LEU A 167 17.68 2.78 -1.26
C LEU A 167 16.66 1.64 -1.18
N LEU A 168 15.61 1.68 -2.00
CA LEU A 168 14.52 0.69 -2.00
C LEU A 168 14.74 -0.46 -3.00
N GLU A 169 15.76 -0.41 -3.86
CA GLU A 169 16.08 -1.48 -4.82
C GLU A 169 16.29 -2.86 -4.16
N PRO A 170 17.03 -3.00 -3.03
CA PRO A 170 17.22 -4.29 -2.37
C PRO A 170 15.97 -4.76 -1.59
N LEU A 171 14.86 -4.02 -1.59
CA LEU A 171 13.68 -4.39 -0.79
C LEU A 171 13.04 -5.69 -1.30
N PRO A 172 12.75 -6.69 -0.44
CA PRO A 172 12.04 -7.90 -0.84
C PRO A 172 10.56 -7.60 -1.13
N MET A 173 10.06 -8.05 -2.29
CA MET A 173 8.66 -7.83 -2.70
C MET A 173 7.64 -8.48 -1.76
N VAL A 174 8.07 -9.52 -1.03
CA VAL A 174 7.22 -10.24 -0.08
C VAL A 174 6.81 -9.35 1.10
N GLY A 175 7.69 -8.47 1.55
CA GLY A 175 7.40 -7.56 2.67
C GLY A 175 6.26 -6.59 2.36
N SER A 176 6.27 -5.99 1.16
CA SER A 176 5.23 -5.05 0.72
C SER A 176 3.91 -5.75 0.39
N ALA A 177 3.93 -6.97 -0.14
CA ALA A 177 2.71 -7.76 -0.33
C ALA A 177 2.06 -8.14 1.01
N THR A 178 2.88 -8.45 2.03
CA THR A 178 2.40 -8.87 3.36
C THR A 178 1.67 -7.74 4.09
N SER A 179 2.16 -6.50 4.01
CA SER A 179 1.48 -5.36 4.62
C SER A 179 0.09 -5.13 4.03
N LEU A 180 -0.08 -5.30 2.71
CA LEU A 180 -1.39 -5.21 2.05
C LEU A 180 -2.38 -6.25 2.61
N VAL A 181 -1.96 -7.50 2.77
CA VAL A 181 -2.83 -8.57 3.33
C VAL A 181 -3.32 -8.20 4.73
N LEU A 182 -2.44 -7.64 5.57
CA LEU A 182 -2.83 -7.20 6.92
C LEU A 182 -3.76 -5.98 6.91
N ILE A 183 -3.60 -5.06 5.97
CA ILE A 183 -4.53 -3.95 5.79
C ILE A 183 -5.92 -4.48 5.41
N TYR A 184 -5.99 -5.44 4.49
CA TYR A 184 -7.26 -6.06 4.10
C TYR A 184 -7.93 -6.77 5.28
N ASP A 185 -7.18 -7.56 6.04
CA ASP A 185 -7.70 -8.28 7.20
C ASP A 185 -8.24 -7.31 8.27
N TRP A 186 -7.49 -6.23 8.54
CA TRP A 186 -7.94 -5.20 9.45
C TRP A 186 -9.20 -4.48 8.97
N CYS A 187 -9.28 -4.17 7.67
CA CYS A 187 -10.45 -3.54 7.07
C CYS A 187 -11.68 -4.44 7.19
N LEU A 188 -11.52 -5.73 6.93
CA LEU A 188 -12.59 -6.72 7.04
C LEU A 188 -13.06 -6.87 8.49
N CYS A 189 -12.13 -6.95 9.44
CA CYS A 189 -12.44 -7.02 10.87
C CYS A 189 -13.19 -5.77 11.36
N ASN A 190 -12.81 -4.59 10.87
CA ASN A 190 -13.49 -3.35 11.22
C ASN A 190 -14.93 -3.33 10.64
N PHE A 191 -15.10 -3.79 9.40
CA PHE A 191 -16.40 -3.88 8.75
C PHE A 191 -17.33 -4.89 9.44
N THR A 192 -16.84 -6.09 9.78
CA THR A 192 -17.65 -7.10 10.49
C THR A 192 -18.05 -6.63 11.88
N LYS A 193 -17.16 -5.95 12.61
CA LYS A 193 -17.45 -5.36 13.91
C LYS A 193 -18.48 -4.23 13.83
N ALA A 194 -18.42 -3.41 12.78
CA ALA A 194 -19.42 -2.37 12.53
C ALA A 194 -20.80 -2.98 12.24
N ARG A 195 -20.87 -3.99 11.37
CA ARG A 195 -22.12 -4.71 11.07
C ARG A 195 -22.73 -5.34 12.32
N TRP A 196 -21.92 -6.03 13.12
CA TRP A 196 -22.40 -6.66 14.36
C TRP A 196 -22.91 -5.65 15.41
N ARG A 197 -22.45 -4.40 15.37
CA ARG A 197 -23.00 -3.33 16.23
C ARG A 197 -24.36 -2.85 15.72
N LEU A 198 -24.54 -2.75 14.40
CA LEU A 198 -25.81 -2.35 13.79
C LEU A 198 -26.90 -3.40 14.05
N ASP A 199 -26.59 -4.68 13.91
CA ASP A 199 -27.55 -5.77 14.18
C ASP A 199 -27.99 -5.86 15.65
N ARG A 200 -27.24 -5.26 16.58
CA ARG A 200 -27.64 -5.17 18.01
C ARG A 200 -28.47 -3.93 18.33
N MET A 201 -28.60 -3.00 17.38
CA MET A 201 -29.40 -1.78 17.53
C MET A 201 -30.78 -1.89 16.85
N SER A 202 -30.98 -2.89 16.00
CA SER A 202 -32.27 -3.31 15.42
C SER A 202 -32.95 -4.37 16.28
#